data_AF-A0A506U249-F1
#
_entry.id   AF-A0A506U249-F1
#
_cell.length_a   1.000
_cell.length_b   1.000
_cell.length_c   1.000
_cell.angle_alpha   90.00
_cell.angle_beta   90.00
_cell.angle_gamma   90.00
#
_symmetry.space_group_name_H-M   'P 1'
#
loop_
_entity.id
_entity.type
_entity.pdbx_description
1 polymer ?
#
loop_
_entity_poly.entity_id
_entity_poly.type
_entity_poly.pdbx_seq_one_letter_code
_entity_poly.pdbx_strand_id
1 'polypeptide(L)'
;MNWLHDLSYLFGGAFLANAVPHFVSGMTGRAFQSPFAKPTGVGLSSSTVNVLWGFANFVIAYLLIACVGAFDFHAPDQVIATGLGILLIGIFSARHFGRLHGGNASTDA
;
A
#
# COMPACT_ATOMS: atom_id res chain seq x y z
N MET A 1 12.40 -18.89 -14.00
CA MET A 1 11.89 -17.98 -12.96
C MET A 1 13.01 -17.02 -12.59
N ASN A 2 12.90 -15.75 -12.95
CA ASN A 2 13.83 -14.76 -12.42
C ASN A 2 13.25 -14.28 -11.09
N TRP A 3 13.66 -14.91 -9.99
CA TRP A 3 13.13 -14.62 -8.65
C TRP A 3 13.25 -13.13 -8.26
N LEU A 4 14.16 -12.37 -8.90
CA LEU A 4 14.26 -10.92 -8.74
C LEU A 4 13.06 -10.18 -9.38
N HIS A 5 12.50 -10.68 -10.48
CA HIS A 5 11.28 -10.14 -11.06
C HIS A 5 10.09 -10.41 -10.13
N ASP A 6 9.97 -11.64 -9.62
CA ASP A 6 8.89 -11.99 -8.68
C ASP A 6 8.97 -11.14 -7.40
N LEU A 7 10.19 -10.90 -6.91
CA LEU A 7 10.42 -9.98 -5.79
C LEU A 7 10.00 -8.55 -6.13
N SER A 8 10.31 -8.07 -7.34
CA SER A 8 9.87 -6.77 -7.82
C SER A 8 8.34 -6.66 -7.87
N TYR A 9 7.66 -7.68 -8.40
CA TYR A 9 6.21 -7.77 -8.51
C TYR A 9 5.53 -7.81 -7.13
N LEU A 10 6.11 -8.55 -6.17
CA LEU A 10 5.68 -8.55 -4.78
C LEU A 10 5.73 -7.14 -4.17
N PHE A 11 6.83 -6.40 -4.36
CA PHE A 11 6.90 -5.03 -3.89
C PHE A 11 5.96 -4.10 -4.68
N GLY A 12 5.78 -4.33 -5.99
CA GLY A 12 4.81 -3.60 -6.80
C GLY A 12 3.39 -3.70 -6.22
N GLY A 13 2.95 -4.92 -5.88
CA GLY A 13 1.68 -5.16 -5.20
C GLY A 13 1.60 -4.49 -3.82
N ALA A 14 2.69 -4.54 -3.05
CA ALA A 14 2.78 -3.87 -1.75
C ALA A 14 2.56 -2.34 -1.86
N PHE A 15 3.21 -1.68 -2.84
CA PHE A 15 3.04 -0.26 -3.09
C PHE A 15 1.63 0.08 -3.60
N LEU A 16 1.01 -0.76 -4.45
CA LEU A 16 -0.39 -0.58 -4.86
C LEU A 16 -1.33 -0.57 -3.65
N ALA A 17 -1.22 -1.57 -2.77
CA ALA A 17 -2.07 -1.65 -1.57
C ALA A 17 -1.82 -0.47 -0.62
N ASN A 18 -0.57 -0.05 -0.45
CA ASN A 18 -0.23 1.09 0.40
C ASN A 18 -0.80 2.41 -0.16
N ALA A 19 -0.88 2.56 -1.48
CA ALA A 19 -1.42 3.76 -2.12
C ALA A 19 -2.90 4.01 -1.77
N VAL A 20 -3.71 2.95 -1.68
CA VAL A 20 -5.17 3.04 -1.54
C VAL A 20 -5.64 3.88 -0.35
N PRO A 21 -5.28 3.58 0.91
CA PRO A 21 -5.78 4.33 2.06
C PRO A 21 -5.35 5.81 2.04
N HIS A 22 -4.12 6.09 1.60
CA HIS A 22 -3.61 7.46 1.50
C HIS A 22 -4.30 8.24 0.37
N PHE A 23 -4.33 7.69 -0.83
CA PHE A 23 -4.89 8.37 -2.00
C PHE A 23 -6.39 8.62 -1.83
N VAL A 24 -7.15 7.60 -1.40
CA VAL A 24 -8.60 7.73 -1.19
C VAL A 24 -8.91 8.69 -0.05
N SER A 25 -8.24 8.59 1.10
CA SER A 25 -8.48 9.53 2.21
C SER A 25 -8.18 10.96 1.80
N GLY A 26 -7.05 11.18 1.11
CA GLY A 26 -6.67 12.47 0.58
C GLY A 26 -7.69 13.04 -0.41
N MET A 27 -8.14 12.26 -1.39
CA MET A 27 -9.15 12.69 -2.38
C MET A 27 -10.51 13.00 -1.74
N THR A 28 -10.86 12.32 -0.64
CA THR A 28 -12.07 12.61 0.14
C THR A 28 -11.90 13.80 1.11
N GLY A 29 -10.79 14.55 1.03
CA GLY A 29 -10.53 15.71 1.88
C GLY A 29 -10.17 15.39 3.32
N ARG A 30 -9.91 14.12 3.66
CA ARG A 30 -9.61 13.68 5.03
C ARG A 30 -8.11 13.66 5.27
N ALA A 31 -7.69 14.20 6.41
CA ALA A 31 -6.35 13.96 6.93
C ALA A 31 -6.22 12.46 7.29
N PHE A 32 -5.05 11.88 7.05
CA PHE A 32 -4.80 10.46 7.29
C PHE A 32 -3.36 10.23 7.73
N GLN A 33 -3.11 9.11 8.39
CA GLN A 33 -1.78 8.78 8.88
C GLN A 33 -0.81 8.60 7.73
N SER A 34 0.44 9.06 7.91
CA SER A 34 1.47 8.96 6.88
C SER A 34 2.86 8.92 7.51
N PRO A 35 3.91 8.49 6.76
CA PRO A 35 5.29 8.52 7.26
C PRO A 35 5.81 9.96 7.47
N PHE A 36 5.11 10.97 6.97
CA PHE A 36 5.50 12.38 7.11
C PHE A 36 4.87 13.07 8.33
N ALA A 37 3.91 12.42 8.98
CA ALA A 37 3.28 12.96 10.17
C ALA A 37 4.18 12.88 11.41
N LYS A 38 3.83 13.61 12.46
CA LYS A 38 4.43 13.48 13.81
C LYS A 38 3.34 13.11 14.81
N PRO A 39 3.46 12.00 15.56
CA PRO A 39 4.48 10.94 15.44
C PRO A 39 4.39 10.18 14.10
N THR A 40 5.52 9.73 13.56
CA THR A 40 5.62 9.07 12.25
C THR A 40 4.69 7.86 12.15
N GLY A 41 3.89 7.78 11.08
CA GLY A 41 2.96 6.67 10.82
C GLY A 41 1.73 6.63 11.73
N VAL A 42 1.62 7.52 12.72
CA VAL A 42 0.53 7.53 13.71
C VAL A 42 -0.21 8.86 13.72
N GLY A 43 0.51 9.98 13.67
CA GLY A 43 -0.07 11.31 13.53
C GLY A 43 -0.72 11.50 12.16
N LEU A 44 -1.45 12.59 12.00
CA LEU A 44 -2.15 12.91 10.75
C LEU A 44 -1.32 13.82 9.85
N SER A 45 -1.27 13.49 8.56
CA SER A 45 -0.86 14.42 7.51
C SER A 45 -2.08 14.98 6.79
N SER A 46 -1.93 16.15 6.16
CA SER A 46 -3.02 16.78 5.41
C SER A 46 -3.52 15.91 4.26
N SER A 47 -4.71 16.23 3.75
CA SER A 47 -5.30 15.54 2.59
C SER A 47 -4.38 15.62 1.36
N THR A 48 -3.83 16.79 1.06
CA THR A 48 -2.88 16.98 -0.06
C THR A 48 -1.63 16.12 0.08
N VAL A 49 -1.04 16.04 1.28
CA VAL A 49 0.13 15.18 1.53
C VAL A 49 -0.22 13.71 1.30
N ASN A 50 -1.41 13.27 1.71
CA ASN A 50 -1.87 11.91 1.49
C ASN A 50 -2.15 11.60 0.01
N VAL A 51 -2.70 12.55 -0.77
CA VAL A 51 -2.84 12.40 -2.23
C VAL A 51 -1.47 12.23 -2.88
N LEU A 52 -0.53 13.12 -2.58
CA LEU A 52 0.82 13.08 -3.16
C LEU A 52 1.56 11.79 -2.78
N TRP A 53 1.42 11.36 -1.52
CA TRP A 53 2.02 10.12 -1.05
C TRP A 53 1.41 8.89 -1.72
N GLY A 54 0.08 8.81 -1.79
CA GLY A 54 -0.62 7.73 -2.50
C GLY A 54 -0.23 7.68 -3.98
N PHE A 55 -0.13 8.84 -4.63
CA PHE A 55 0.33 8.93 -6.02
C PHE A 55 1.79 8.48 -6.20
N ALA A 56 2.69 8.86 -5.31
CA ALA A 56 4.07 8.38 -5.33
C ALA A 56 4.14 6.84 -5.23
N ASN A 57 3.28 6.23 -4.42
CA ASN A 57 3.18 4.77 -4.33
C ASN A 57 2.68 4.14 -5.65
N PHE A 58 1.72 4.76 -6.35
CA PHE A 58 1.31 4.29 -7.68
C PHE A 58 2.46 4.36 -8.71
N VAL A 59 3.25 5.43 -8.70
CA VAL A 59 4.42 5.56 -9.58
C VAL A 59 5.43 4.46 -9.28
N ILE A 60 5.74 4.22 -8.01
CA ILE A 60 6.67 3.14 -7.62
C ILE A 60 6.15 1.77 -8.04
N ALA A 61 4.85 1.50 -7.82
CA ALA A 61 4.23 0.27 -8.27
C ALA A 61 4.31 0.08 -9.79
N TYR A 62 4.04 1.13 -10.57
CA TYR A 62 4.20 1.11 -12.02
C TYR A 62 5.64 0.77 -12.43
N LEU A 63 6.63 1.43 -11.82
CA LEU A 63 8.04 1.16 -12.14
C LEU A 63 8.43 -0.29 -11.84
N LEU A 64 7.97 -0.85 -10.72
CA LEU A 64 8.27 -2.22 -10.33
C LEU A 64 7.58 -3.25 -11.22
N ILE A 65 6.29 -3.06 -11.54
CA ILE A 65 5.51 -4.04 -12.31
C ILE A 65 5.81 -3.93 -13.80
N ALA A 66 5.83 -2.72 -14.35
CA ALA A 66 5.87 -2.50 -15.79
C ALA A 66 7.27 -2.22 -16.35
N CYS A 67 8.24 -1.81 -15.51
CA CYS A 67 9.56 -1.39 -16.01
C CYS A 67 10.73 -2.29 -15.61
N VAL A 68 10.58 -3.19 -14.62
CA VAL A 68 11.67 -4.10 -14.20
C VAL A 68 11.72 -5.38 -15.06
N GLY A 69 10.56 -5.91 -15.44
CA GLY A 69 10.45 -7.12 -16.25
C GLY A 69 9.22 -7.10 -17.15
N ALA A 70 9.05 -8.14 -17.95
CA ALA A 70 7.86 -8.30 -18.79
C ALA A 70 6.75 -8.98 -17.98
N PHE A 71 5.95 -8.18 -17.27
CA PHE A 71 4.82 -8.70 -16.49
C PHE A 71 3.78 -9.35 -17.41
N ASP A 72 3.41 -10.58 -17.13
CA ASP A 72 2.41 -11.37 -17.86
C ASP A 72 1.26 -11.77 -16.92
N PHE A 73 0.05 -11.31 -17.24
CA PHE A 73 -1.16 -11.63 -16.49
C PHE A 73 -1.56 -13.11 -16.57
N HIS A 74 -1.04 -13.85 -17.54
CA HIS A 74 -1.26 -15.29 -17.68
C HIS A 74 -0.22 -16.12 -16.92
N ALA A 75 0.84 -15.50 -16.41
CA ALA A 75 1.88 -16.16 -15.63
C ALA A 75 1.48 -16.23 -14.14
N PRO A 76 1.16 -17.43 -13.60
CA PRO A 76 0.60 -17.55 -12.25
C PRO A 76 1.60 -17.14 -11.17
N ASP A 77 2.89 -17.41 -11.35
CA ASP A 77 3.96 -16.99 -10.45
C ASP A 77 4.00 -15.47 -10.26
N GLN A 78 3.89 -14.71 -11.35
CA GLN A 78 3.93 -13.24 -11.32
C GLN A 78 2.66 -12.65 -10.69
N VAL A 79 1.50 -13.18 -11.06
CA VAL A 79 0.20 -12.75 -10.49
C VAL A 79 0.13 -13.09 -9.00
N ILE A 80 0.59 -14.28 -8.60
CA ILE A 80 0.67 -14.67 -7.19
C ILE A 80 1.63 -13.74 -6.43
N ALA A 81 2.80 -13.43 -6.98
CA ALA A 81 3.75 -12.53 -6.33
C ALA A 81 3.13 -11.14 -6.07
N THR A 82 2.54 -10.51 -7.08
CA THR A 82 1.84 -9.22 -6.94
C THR A 82 0.67 -9.32 -5.95
N GLY A 83 -0.15 -10.36 -6.07
CA GLY A 83 -1.31 -10.59 -5.20
C GLY A 83 -0.92 -10.78 -3.74
N LEU A 84 0.18 -11.50 -3.47
CA LEU A 84 0.73 -11.65 -2.13
C LEU A 84 1.20 -10.31 -1.56
N GLY A 85 1.87 -9.47 -2.36
CA GLY A 85 2.25 -8.12 -1.97
C GLY A 85 1.05 -7.27 -1.55
N ILE A 86 -0.01 -7.30 -2.37
CA ILE A 86 -1.27 -6.60 -2.07
C ILE A 86 -1.88 -7.10 -0.76
N LEU A 87 -1.98 -8.42 -0.59
CA LEU A 87 -2.61 -9.03 0.58
C LEU A 87 -1.84 -8.73 1.87
N LEU A 88 -0.51 -8.89 1.85
CA LEU A 88 0.33 -8.67 3.03
C LEU A 88 0.26 -7.22 3.51
N ILE A 89 0.38 -6.26 2.60
CA ILE A 89 0.24 -4.84 2.96
C ILE A 89 -1.19 -4.48 3.31
N GLY A 90 -2.20 -5.03 2.62
CA GLY A 90 -3.60 -4.82 2.98
C GLY A 90 -3.91 -5.25 4.41
N ILE A 91 -3.48 -6.45 4.81
CA ILE A 91 -3.62 -6.94 6.19
C ILE A 91 -2.81 -6.07 7.17
N PHE A 92 -1.58 -5.72 6.82
CA PHE A 92 -0.76 -4.84 7.65
C PHE A 92 -1.43 -3.48 7.88
N SER A 93 -1.92 -2.82 6.83
CA SER A 93 -2.62 -1.54 6.89
C SER A 93 -3.92 -1.66 7.71
N ALA A 94 -4.72 -2.70 7.47
CA ALA A 94 -5.94 -2.95 8.23
C ALA A 94 -5.65 -3.08 9.73
N ARG A 95 -4.62 -3.85 10.12
CA ARG A 95 -4.24 -4.00 11.53
C ARG A 95 -3.62 -2.72 12.09
N HIS A 96 -2.74 -2.07 11.35
CA HIS A 96 -2.02 -0.89 11.82
C HIS A 96 -2.98 0.29 12.03
N PHE A 97 -3.74 0.66 11.00
CA PHE A 97 -4.72 1.73 11.08
C PHE A 97 -5.95 1.32 11.90
N GLY A 98 -6.31 0.04 11.96
CA GLY A 98 -7.39 -0.46 12.82
C GLY A 98 -7.16 -0.18 14.30
N ARG A 99 -5.90 -0.22 14.79
CA ARG A 99 -5.58 0.20 16.16
C ARG A 99 -5.84 1.69 16.41
N LEU A 100 -5.77 2.52 15.38
CA LEU A 100 -5.94 3.98 15.47
C LEU A 100 -7.40 4.42 15.26
N HIS A 101 -8.18 3.63 14.51
CA HIS A 101 -9.57 3.92 14.17
C HIS A 101 -10.59 3.00 14.89
N GLY A 102 -10.14 2.21 15.87
CA GLY A 102 -11.01 1.33 16.67
C GLY A 102 -11.40 -0.02 16.03
N GLY A 103 -10.90 -0.33 14.82
CA GLY A 103 -11.21 -1.57 14.11
C GLY A 103 -10.61 -2.85 14.71
N ASN A 104 -9.69 -2.72 15.68
CA ASN A 104 -9.07 -3.86 16.37
C ASN A 104 -9.51 -3.98 17.84
N ALA A 105 -10.53 -3.23 18.28
CA ALA A 105 -11.06 -3.44 19.64
C ALA A 105 -11.62 -4.86 19.72
N SER A 106 -11.02 -5.71 20.55
CA SER A 106 -11.69 -6.92 21.02
C SER A 106 -12.99 -6.47 21.69
N THR A 107 -14.09 -7.12 21.36
CA THR A 107 -15.32 -7.08 22.16
C THR A 107 -15.03 -7.64 23.55
N ASP A 108 -14.38 -6.85 24.39
CA ASP A 108 -14.25 -7.06 25.83
C ASP A 108 -14.33 -5.67 26.47
N ALA A 109 -15.56 -5.17 26.57
CA ALA A 109 -15.97 -4.06 27.40
C ALA A 109 -17.14 -4.53 28.27
#